data_AF-A0AAW4X501-F1
#
_entry.id   AF-A0AAW4X501-F1
#
_cell.length_a   1.000
_cell.length_b   1.000
_cell.length_c   1.000
_cell.angle_alpha   90.00
_cell.angle_beta   90.00
_cell.angle_gamma   90.00
#
_symmetry.space_group_name_H-M   'P 1'
#
loop_
_entity.id
_entity.type
_entity.pdbx_description
1 polymer ?
#
loop_
_entity_poly.entity_id
_entity_poly.type
_entity_poly.pdbx_seq_one_letter_code
_entity_poly.pdbx_strand_id
1 'polypeptide(L)'
;MNEKRTPQQLAFILIHYWTPVIEECNWEMQKAWVSMLDETLKQLTPLQFTQVFPITKEYKGHTWGSKDYYTVTDWIGENVGWNNKIPDGIEFLLEYLNINVQLTAVRIMNILGKFHQRQTGSDLLIDFLKSQGAHIWFTNLDEED
;
A
#
# COMPACT_ATOMS: atom_id res chain seq x y z
N MET A 1 4.33 -30.14 15.97
CA MET A 1 3.35 -29.09 16.30
C MET A 1 3.50 -28.00 15.24
N ASN A 2 2.49 -27.78 14.40
CA ASN A 2 2.52 -26.69 13.43
C ASN A 2 2.00 -25.44 14.17
N GLU A 3 2.89 -24.69 14.83
CA GLU A 3 2.50 -23.46 15.51
C GLU A 3 1.92 -22.49 14.48
N LYS A 4 0.66 -22.07 14.70
CA LYS A 4 0.04 -21.04 13.86
C LYS A 4 0.83 -19.75 14.02
N ARG A 5 1.31 -19.20 12.90
CA ARG A 5 2.03 -17.91 12.87
C ARG A 5 1.15 -16.81 13.45
N THR A 6 1.75 -15.90 14.21
CA THR A 6 1.04 -14.71 14.72
C THR A 6 0.78 -13.71 13.59
N PRO A 7 -0.20 -12.81 13.73
CA PRO A 7 -0.43 -11.75 12.75
C PRO A 7 0.81 -10.89 12.49
N GLN A 8 1.63 -10.60 13.51
CA GLN A 8 2.91 -9.89 13.35
C GLN A 8 3.89 -10.65 12.46
N GLN A 9 4.03 -11.96 12.68
CA GLN A 9 4.90 -12.81 11.87
C GLN A 9 4.41 -12.90 10.42
N LEU A 10 3.10 -12.98 10.21
CA LEU A 10 2.50 -12.95 8.88
C LEU A 10 2.73 -11.61 8.17
N ALA A 11 2.50 -10.49 8.87
CA ALA A 11 2.78 -9.16 8.32
C ALA A 11 4.25 -9.02 7.93
N PHE A 12 5.17 -9.49 8.79
CA PHE A 12 6.59 -9.51 8.47
C PHE A 12 6.88 -10.30 7.20
N ILE A 13 6.35 -11.52 7.09
CA ILE A 13 6.58 -12.39 5.93
C ILE A 13 6.03 -11.76 4.64
N LEU A 14 4.80 -11.27 4.67
CA LEU A 14 4.13 -10.71 3.50
C LEU A 14 4.81 -9.42 3.00
N ILE A 15 5.25 -8.56 3.91
CA ILE A 15 5.90 -7.28 3.57
C ILE A 15 7.37 -7.51 3.20
N HIS A 16 8.13 -8.23 4.02
CA HIS A 16 9.58 -8.34 3.85
C HIS A 16 9.98 -9.35 2.76
N TYR A 17 9.34 -10.52 2.69
CA TYR A 17 9.74 -11.58 1.76
C TYR A 17 8.91 -11.64 0.48
N TRP A 18 7.61 -11.33 0.54
CA TRP A 18 6.75 -11.44 -0.64
C TRP A 18 6.75 -10.20 -1.53
N THR A 19 6.82 -8.99 -0.96
CA THR A 19 6.86 -7.74 -1.74
C THR A 19 7.89 -7.73 -2.87
N PRO A 20 9.14 -8.23 -2.70
CA PRO A 20 10.12 -8.21 -3.78
C PRO A 20 9.79 -9.11 -4.97
N VAL A 21 9.01 -10.18 -4.76
CA VAL A 21 8.75 -11.22 -5.77
C VAL A 21 7.31 -11.23 -6.29
N ILE A 22 6.41 -10.47 -5.67
CA ILE A 22 4.97 -10.58 -5.98
C ILE A 22 4.62 -10.14 -7.40
N GLU A 23 5.38 -9.22 -7.99
CA GLU A 23 5.15 -8.76 -9.37
C GLU A 23 5.45 -9.83 -10.43
N GLU A 24 6.34 -10.76 -10.13
CA GLU A 24 6.69 -11.89 -11.00
C GLU A 24 5.68 -13.02 -10.91
N CYS A 25 4.87 -13.04 -9.84
CA CYS A 25 3.86 -14.04 -9.63
C CYS A 25 2.67 -13.85 -10.59
N ASN A 26 1.90 -14.92 -10.81
CA ASN A 26 0.69 -14.82 -11.61
C ASN A 26 -0.39 -13.94 -10.94
N TRP A 27 -1.38 -13.56 -11.73
CA TRP A 27 -2.43 -12.63 -11.29
C TRP A 27 -3.25 -13.12 -10.09
N GLU A 28 -3.54 -14.42 -10.02
CA GLU A 28 -4.31 -14.97 -8.89
C GLU A 28 -3.53 -14.87 -7.58
N MET A 29 -2.20 -15.11 -7.64
CA MET A 29 -1.33 -14.92 -6.48
C MET A 29 -1.21 -13.46 -6.06
N GLN A 30 -1.12 -12.53 -7.01
CA GLN A 30 -1.08 -11.09 -6.71
C GLN A 30 -2.34 -10.64 -5.96
N LYS A 31 -3.53 -11.01 -6.44
CA LYS A 31 -4.80 -10.73 -5.76
C LYS A 31 -4.85 -11.36 -4.37
N ALA A 32 -4.50 -12.64 -4.26
CA ALA A 32 -4.53 -13.35 -2.99
C ALA A 32 -3.57 -12.72 -1.96
N TRP A 33 -2.39 -12.26 -2.41
CA TRP A 33 -1.44 -11.57 -1.55
C TRP A 33 -1.98 -10.24 -1.03
N VAL A 34 -2.60 -9.41 -1.88
CA VAL A 34 -3.22 -8.14 -1.44
C VAL A 34 -4.32 -8.41 -0.42
N SER A 35 -5.21 -9.36 -0.68
CA SER A 35 -6.29 -9.73 0.26
C SER A 35 -5.74 -10.27 1.58
N MET A 36 -4.77 -11.18 1.54
CA MET A 36 -4.18 -11.76 2.75
C MET A 36 -3.44 -10.71 3.58
N LEU A 37 -2.77 -9.77 2.92
CA LEU A 37 -2.09 -8.67 3.60
C LEU A 37 -3.08 -7.75 4.30
N ASP A 38 -4.15 -7.32 3.62
CA ASP A 38 -5.20 -6.49 4.23
C ASP A 38 -5.84 -7.19 5.45
N GLU A 39 -6.23 -8.46 5.31
CA GLU A 39 -6.81 -9.25 6.41
C GLU A 39 -5.82 -9.45 7.58
N THR A 40 -4.53 -9.59 7.29
CA THR A 40 -3.49 -9.72 8.32
C THR A 40 -3.31 -8.42 9.08
N LEU A 41 -3.32 -7.28 8.39
CA LEU A 41 -3.16 -5.96 8.99
C LEU A 41 -4.37 -5.59 9.85
N LYS A 42 -5.59 -5.90 9.40
CA LYS A 42 -6.83 -5.69 10.18
C LYS A 42 -6.86 -6.44 11.51
N GLN A 43 -6.03 -7.47 11.67
CA GLN A 43 -5.86 -8.20 12.94
C GLN A 43 -4.87 -7.54 13.89
N LEU A 44 -4.11 -6.54 13.47
CA LEU A 44 -3.12 -5.84 14.29
C LEU A 44 -3.67 -4.51 14.80
N THR A 45 -3.08 -4.03 15.90
CA THR A 45 -3.15 -2.61 16.27
C THR A 45 -1.94 -1.87 15.70
N PRO A 46 -1.99 -0.53 15.53
CA PRO A 46 -0.81 0.24 15.16
C PRO A 46 0.38 -0.04 16.08
N LEU A 47 0.15 -0.12 17.40
CA LEU A 47 1.19 -0.44 18.37
C LEU A 47 1.87 -1.80 18.08
N GLN A 48 1.08 -2.85 17.78
CA GLN A 48 1.62 -4.16 17.42
C GLN A 48 2.37 -4.15 16.09
N PHE A 49 1.88 -3.39 15.11
CA PHE A 49 2.54 -3.27 13.81
C PHE A 49 3.89 -2.55 13.93
N THR A 50 3.95 -1.47 14.70
CA THR A 50 5.18 -0.67 14.90
C THR A 50 6.31 -1.43 15.59
N GLN A 51 5.99 -2.49 16.34
CA GLN A 51 6.98 -3.41 16.91
C GLN A 51 7.71 -4.24 15.84
N VAL A 52 7.05 -4.49 14.70
CA VAL A 52 7.60 -5.24 13.56
C VAL A 52 8.26 -4.28 12.57
N PHE A 53 7.59 -3.18 12.26
CA PHE A 53 8.04 -2.18 11.31
C PHE A 53 8.10 -0.81 12.00
N PRO A 54 9.21 -0.44 12.63
CA PRO A 54 9.33 0.86 13.29
C PRO A 54 9.09 2.02 12.31
N ILE A 55 8.37 3.06 12.76
CA ILE A 55 8.19 4.30 12.01
C ILE A 55 9.56 4.97 11.85
N THR A 56 9.93 5.34 10.63
CA THR A 56 11.17 6.06 10.37
C THR A 56 11.14 7.43 11.06
N LYS A 57 12.20 7.76 11.79
CA LYS A 57 12.36 9.04 12.50
C LYS A 57 12.91 10.12 11.57
N GLU A 58 12.15 10.46 10.55
CA GLU A 58 12.37 11.66 9.73
C GLU A 58 11.44 12.78 10.21
N TYR A 59 11.90 14.04 10.13
CA TYR A 59 11.21 15.19 10.74
C TYR A 59 11.07 16.40 9.81
N LYS A 60 11.51 16.26 8.55
CA LYS A 60 11.51 17.36 7.56
C LYS A 60 10.54 17.09 6.41
N GLY A 61 9.52 16.25 6.62
CA GLY A 61 8.64 15.82 5.53
C GLY A 61 7.87 16.98 4.92
N HIS A 62 7.40 17.91 5.77
CA HIS A 62 6.74 19.14 5.31
C HIS A 62 7.61 19.94 4.33
N THR A 63 8.94 19.96 4.49
CA THR A 63 9.83 20.71 3.56
C THR A 63 9.75 20.18 2.13
N TRP A 64 9.41 18.89 1.97
CA TRP A 64 9.42 18.18 0.69
C TRP A 64 8.04 17.68 0.27
N GLY A 65 6.97 18.08 0.97
CA GLY A 65 5.62 17.57 0.75
C GLY A 65 5.49 16.05 0.99
N SER A 66 6.37 15.48 1.83
CA SER A 66 6.39 14.06 2.14
C SER A 66 5.92 13.80 3.58
N LYS A 67 5.51 12.55 3.84
CA LYS A 67 5.22 12.08 5.20
C LYS A 67 6.48 12.15 6.05
N ASP A 68 6.31 12.47 7.33
CA ASP A 68 7.35 12.37 8.35
C ASP A 68 6.82 11.67 9.60
N TYR A 69 7.68 11.50 10.60
CA TYR A 69 7.34 10.81 11.83
C TYR A 69 6.09 11.39 12.50
N TYR A 70 5.97 12.72 12.58
CA TYR A 70 4.85 13.37 13.25
C TYR A 70 3.57 13.24 12.43
N THR A 71 3.64 13.46 11.11
CA THR A 71 2.49 13.24 10.22
C THR A 71 1.90 11.84 10.40
N VAL A 72 2.75 10.81 10.48
CA VAL A 72 2.29 9.43 10.67
C VAL A 72 1.73 9.20 12.06
N THR A 73 2.39 9.67 13.13
CA THR A 73 1.89 9.44 14.50
C THR A 73 0.58 10.17 14.76
N ASP A 74 0.42 11.37 14.21
CA ASP A 74 -0.78 12.19 14.36
C ASP A 74 -1.93 11.55 13.58
N TRP A 75 -1.69 11.14 12.32
CA TRP A 75 -2.69 10.44 11.52
C TRP A 75 -3.15 9.13 12.19
N ILE A 76 -2.22 8.34 12.74
CA ILE A 76 -2.56 7.12 13.50
C ILE A 76 -3.40 7.48 14.73
N GLY A 77 -3.04 8.52 15.48
CA GLY A 77 -3.76 8.95 16.68
C GLY A 77 -5.19 9.39 16.39
N GLU A 78 -5.39 10.15 15.31
CA GLU A 78 -6.66 10.78 14.95
C GLU A 78 -7.61 9.84 14.20
N ASN A 79 -7.10 8.99 13.31
CA ASN A 79 -7.93 8.22 12.38
C ASN A 79 -8.09 6.74 12.78
N VAL A 80 -7.14 6.19 13.56
CA VAL A 80 -7.14 4.76 13.92
C VAL A 80 -7.20 4.56 15.43
N GLY A 81 -6.32 5.22 16.17
CA GLY A 81 -6.03 4.99 17.59
C GLY A 81 -5.02 3.85 17.79
N TRP A 82 -3.98 4.10 18.60
CA TRP A 82 -2.82 3.19 18.78
C TRP A 82 -3.15 1.76 19.27
N ASN A 83 -4.24 1.61 20.01
CA ASN A 83 -4.67 0.34 20.61
C ASN A 83 -5.90 -0.28 19.91
N ASN A 84 -6.45 0.40 18.90
CA ASN A 84 -7.57 -0.11 18.13
C ASN A 84 -7.07 -1.03 17.02
N LYS A 85 -7.94 -1.91 16.52
CA LYS A 85 -7.65 -2.66 15.30
C LYS A 85 -7.57 -1.73 14.11
N ILE A 86 -6.62 -2.00 13.21
CA ILE A 86 -6.49 -1.26 11.96
C ILE A 86 -7.78 -1.50 11.13
N PRO A 87 -8.53 -0.46 10.75
CA PRO A 87 -9.81 -0.61 10.06
C PRO A 87 -9.65 -0.96 8.58
N ASP A 88 -8.65 -0.37 7.92
CA ASP A 88 -8.28 -0.63 6.52
C ASP A 88 -6.76 -0.85 6.46
N GLY A 89 -6.35 -2.05 6.07
CA GLY A 89 -4.94 -2.42 6.05
C GLY A 89 -4.17 -1.70 4.95
N ILE A 90 -4.79 -1.52 3.78
CA ILE A 90 -4.14 -0.92 2.62
C ILE A 90 -3.95 0.57 2.84
N GLU A 91 -4.98 1.28 3.29
CA GLU A 91 -4.90 2.70 3.65
C GLU A 91 -3.84 2.92 4.74
N PHE A 92 -3.83 2.07 5.77
CA PHE A 92 -2.83 2.15 6.82
C PHE A 92 -1.39 2.05 6.28
N LEU A 93 -1.10 1.14 5.33
CA LEU A 93 0.24 1.07 4.71
C LEU A 93 0.57 2.30 3.87
N LEU A 94 -0.41 2.87 3.16
CA LEU A 94 -0.21 4.09 2.38
C LEU A 94 0.20 5.24 3.28
N GLU A 95 -0.41 5.35 4.47
CA GLU A 95 -0.15 6.40 5.47
C GLU A 95 1.08 6.14 6.35
N TYR A 96 1.73 4.99 6.24
CA TYR A 96 2.83 4.60 7.11
C TYR A 96 4.22 4.96 6.53
N LEU A 97 5.12 5.41 7.40
CA LEU A 97 6.50 5.75 7.03
C LEU A 97 7.48 4.67 7.50
N ASN A 98 7.75 3.71 6.62
CA ASN A 98 8.83 2.73 6.72
C ASN A 98 9.17 2.24 5.31
N ILE A 99 10.45 2.15 4.94
CA ILE A 99 10.83 1.88 3.53
C ILE A 99 10.23 0.58 2.97
N ASN A 100 10.19 -0.50 3.77
CA ASN A 100 9.61 -1.76 3.31
C ASN A 100 8.10 -1.63 3.11
N VAL A 101 7.44 -0.94 4.04
CA VAL A 101 6.00 -0.67 3.99
C VAL A 101 5.64 0.22 2.80
N GLN A 102 6.41 1.27 2.55
CA GLN A 102 6.21 2.18 1.42
C GLN A 102 6.37 1.45 0.08
N LEU A 103 7.40 0.60 -0.05
CA LEU A 103 7.57 -0.25 -1.22
C LEU A 103 6.36 -1.18 -1.40
N THR A 104 5.90 -1.82 -0.33
CA THR A 104 4.69 -2.65 -0.36
C THR A 104 3.46 -1.85 -0.82
N ALA A 105 3.25 -0.65 -0.29
CA ALA A 105 2.13 0.21 -0.66
C ALA A 105 2.16 0.57 -2.15
N VAL A 106 3.35 0.90 -2.70
CA VAL A 106 3.54 1.13 -4.14
C VAL A 106 3.23 -0.10 -4.97
N ARG A 107 3.67 -1.30 -4.53
CA ARG A 107 3.34 -2.56 -5.22
C ARG A 107 1.84 -2.83 -5.23
N ILE A 108 1.15 -2.60 -4.13
CA ILE A 108 -0.31 -2.73 -4.05
C ILE A 108 -0.99 -1.79 -5.04
N MET A 109 -0.57 -0.51 -5.09
CA MET A 109 -1.14 0.46 -6.04
C MET A 109 -0.95 0.02 -7.50
N ASN A 110 0.21 -0.52 -7.86
CA ASN A 110 0.44 -1.08 -9.20
C ASN A 110 -0.49 -2.25 -9.51
N ILE A 111 -0.70 -3.16 -8.54
CA ILE A 111 -1.60 -4.30 -8.69
C ILE A 111 -3.04 -3.83 -8.85
N LEU A 112 -3.50 -2.86 -8.06
CA LEU A 112 -4.84 -2.28 -8.16
C LEU A 112 -5.06 -1.54 -9.48
N GLY A 113 -4.04 -0.81 -9.97
CA GLY A 113 -4.09 -0.18 -11.30
C GLY A 113 -4.26 -1.21 -12.43
N LYS A 114 -3.48 -2.31 -12.39
CA LYS A 114 -3.64 -3.44 -13.33
C LYS A 114 -4.99 -4.12 -13.21
N PHE A 115 -5.55 -4.21 -12.01
CA PHE A 115 -6.89 -4.75 -11.80
C PHE A 115 -7.95 -3.90 -12.49
N HIS A 116 -7.93 -2.59 -12.25
CA HIS A 116 -8.82 -1.64 -12.88
C HIS A 116 -8.73 -1.72 -14.40
N GLN A 117 -7.51 -1.68 -14.95
CA GLN A 117 -7.28 -1.77 -16.39
C GLN A 117 -7.83 -3.06 -17.02
N ARG A 118 -7.75 -4.19 -16.31
CA ARG A 118 -8.33 -5.46 -16.79
C ARG A 118 -9.85 -5.48 -16.77
N GLN A 119 -10.47 -4.74 -15.85
CA GLN A 119 -11.93 -4.69 -15.73
C GLN A 119 -12.55 -3.69 -16.70
N THR A 120 -11.96 -2.51 -16.84
CA THR A 120 -12.54 -1.38 -17.59
C THR A 120 -11.92 -1.22 -18.97
N GLY A 121 -10.74 -1.79 -19.21
CA GLY A 121 -9.94 -1.53 -20.41
C GLY A 121 -9.23 -0.17 -20.39
N SER A 122 -9.36 0.62 -19.33
CA SER A 122 -8.74 1.95 -19.21
C SER A 122 -7.86 2.06 -17.97
N ASP A 123 -6.90 2.98 -18.02
CA ASP A 123 -6.02 3.27 -16.90
C ASP A 123 -6.75 4.08 -15.82
N LEU A 124 -6.45 3.82 -14.55
CA LEU A 124 -7.14 4.41 -13.41
C LEU A 124 -6.95 5.93 -13.34
N LEU A 125 -5.77 6.45 -13.72
CA LEU A 125 -5.51 7.88 -13.79
C LEU A 125 -6.32 8.54 -14.91
N ILE A 126 -6.44 7.87 -16.06
CA ILE A 126 -7.20 8.36 -17.21
C ILE A 126 -8.69 8.49 -16.84
N ASP A 127 -9.25 7.47 -16.21
CA ASP A 127 -10.64 7.51 -15.76
C ASP A 127 -10.86 8.55 -14.67
N PHE A 128 -9.92 8.70 -13.73
CA PHE A 128 -9.96 9.76 -12.73
C PHE A 128 -9.96 11.15 -13.39
N LEU A 129 -9.03 11.44 -14.28
CA LEU A 129 -8.94 12.73 -14.96
C LEU A 129 -10.20 13.05 -15.78
N LYS A 130 -10.75 12.07 -16.50
CA LYS A 130 -12.05 12.22 -17.19
C LYS A 130 -13.17 12.54 -16.21
N SER A 131 -13.21 11.90 -15.04
CA SER A 131 -14.21 12.17 -13.99
C SER A 131 -14.12 13.60 -13.45
N GLN A 132 -12.93 14.22 -13.50
CA GLN A 132 -12.71 15.62 -13.13
C GLN A 132 -12.97 16.61 -14.28
N GLY A 133 -13.44 16.13 -15.43
CA GLY A 133 -13.72 16.94 -16.61
C GLY A 133 -12.50 17.25 -17.49
N ALA A 134 -11.37 16.57 -17.27
CA ALA A 134 -10.19 16.76 -18.10
C ALA A 134 -10.37 16.12 -19.49
N HIS A 135 -10.05 16.86 -20.54
CA HIS A 135 -9.95 16.34 -21.89
C HIS A 135 -8.56 15.75 -22.12
N ILE A 136 -8.50 14.46 -22.43
CA ILE A 136 -7.24 13.72 -22.58
C ILE A 136 -7.05 13.36 -24.04
N TRP A 137 -5.89 13.68 -24.58
CA TRP A 137 -5.45 13.33 -25.93
C TRP A 137 -4.24 12.40 -25.82
N PHE A 138 -4.24 11.36 -26.64
CA PHE A 138 -3.09 10.48 -26.78
C PHE A 138 -2.37 10.87 -28.08
N THR A 139 -1.07 11.13 -27.99
CA THR A 139 -0.21 11.25 -29.18
C THR A 139 0.60 9.97 -29.26
N ASN A 140 0.37 9.17 -30.30
CA ASN A 140 1.21 8.01 -30.56
C ASN A 140 2.56 8.54 -31.06
N LEU A 141 3.63 8.24 -30.33
CA LEU A 141 4.99 8.64 -30.70
C LEU A 141 5.60 7.75 -31.80
N ASP A 142 4.85 6.75 -32.28
CA ASP A 142 5.29 5.79 -33.29
C ASP A 142 4.86 6.16 -34.73
N GLU A 143 4.30 7.35 -34.95
CA GLU A 143 3.99 7.90 -36.27
C GLU A 143 5.01 9.01 -36.63
N GLU A 144 6.27 8.63 -36.79
CA GLU A 144 7.23 9.38 -37.62
C GLU A 144 7.41 8.60 -38.94
N ASP A 145 6.90 9.17 -40.04
CA ASP A 145 7.10 8.73 -41.43
C ASP A 145 8.57 8.78 -41.89
#